data_AF-A0A0D6DYT1-F1
#
_entry.id   AF-A0A0D6DYT1-F1
#
_cell.length_a   1.000
_cell.length_b   1.000
_cell.length_c   1.000
_cell.angle_alpha   90.00
_cell.angle_beta   90.00
_cell.angle_gamma   90.00
#
_symmetry.space_group_name_H-M   'P 1'
#
loop_
_entity.id
_entity.type
_entity.pdbx_description
1 polymer ?
#
loop_
_entity_poly.entity_id
_entity_poly.type
_entity_poly.pdbx_seq_one_letter_code
_entity_poly.pdbx_strand_id
1 'polypeptide(L)'
;MGSGLTKNKSKDLMNKYLSTSLPSYPWVWYGTLGGSPSAHSNCTLFSQWFLKNYTNDSVRLAMPSGNGYEMVDKFIAANGGKFSKSGTPQAFSLFSISPNNGNYVTYEAGHTGIVLGIDGNTVITGEANYGAPYGGLDARYPNNGTVVMTRSLSTFNSSTGVTFVNLNNYLVDELKNTDNDNKKGEKKMYLIQTKDTGHFFVTDGVTIRHIRTTRILGFYQHNLGLPTDVMLQGEIDEEFGKVPM
;
A
#
# COMPACT_ATOMS: atom_id res chain seq x y z
N MET A 1 -14.83 9.87 6.47
CA MET A 1 -13.38 9.69 6.72
C MET A 1 -12.97 8.40 6.07
N GLY A 2 -11.91 8.42 5.25
CA GLY A 2 -11.34 7.20 4.67
C GLY A 2 -10.41 6.50 5.65
N SER A 3 -10.08 5.24 5.37
CA SER A 3 -9.10 4.43 6.10
C SER A 3 -8.27 3.59 5.14
N GLY A 4 -6.99 3.40 5.45
CA GLY A 4 -6.05 2.66 4.61
C GLY A 4 -5.62 3.41 3.35
N LEU A 5 -5.38 2.68 2.26
CA LEU A 5 -4.86 3.28 1.02
C LEU A 5 -5.96 4.01 0.23
N THR A 6 -5.63 5.20 -0.26
CA THR A 6 -6.39 5.82 -1.34
C THR A 6 -6.30 4.97 -2.61
N LYS A 7 -7.16 5.24 -3.60
CA LYS A 7 -7.13 4.50 -4.88
C LYS A 7 -5.78 4.63 -5.59
N ASN A 8 -5.13 5.80 -5.54
CA ASN A 8 -3.82 6.01 -6.17
C ASN A 8 -2.72 5.24 -5.45
N LYS A 9 -2.66 5.30 -4.12
CA LYS A 9 -1.70 4.50 -3.34
C LYS A 9 -1.91 2.99 -3.50
N SER A 10 -3.17 2.58 -3.66
CA SER A 10 -3.49 1.18 -3.97
C SER A 10 -2.88 0.77 -5.31
N LYS A 11 -2.89 1.65 -6.32
CA LYS A 11 -2.22 1.40 -7.60
C LYS A 11 -0.71 1.33 -7.46
N ASP A 12 -0.11 2.18 -6.64
CA ASP A 12 1.33 2.12 -6.37
C ASP A 12 1.73 0.78 -5.76
N LEU A 13 0.94 0.26 -4.80
CA LEU A 13 1.13 -1.08 -4.25
C LEU A 13 0.96 -2.17 -5.32
N MET A 14 -0.08 -2.09 -6.16
CA MET A 14 -0.29 -3.06 -7.23
C MET A 14 0.80 -3.00 -8.30
N ASN A 15 1.41 -1.83 -8.53
CA ASN A 15 2.60 -1.70 -9.39
C ASN A 15 3.81 -2.41 -8.78
N LYS A 16 4.00 -2.37 -7.45
CA LYS A 16 5.02 -3.19 -6.77
C LYS A 16 4.78 -4.69 -6.94
N TYR A 17 3.52 -5.11 -6.92
CA TYR A 17 3.17 -6.50 -7.23
C TYR A 17 3.53 -6.86 -8.67
N LEU A 18 3.12 -6.03 -9.65
CA LEU A 18 3.43 -6.24 -11.07
C LEU A 18 4.92 -6.23 -11.39
N SER A 19 5.73 -5.45 -10.67
CA SER A 19 7.19 -5.42 -10.83
C SER A 19 7.90 -6.55 -10.08
N THR A 20 7.22 -7.27 -9.18
CA THR A 20 7.80 -8.42 -8.48
C THR A 20 7.97 -9.58 -9.45
N SER A 21 9.17 -10.16 -9.47
CA SER A 21 9.42 -11.42 -10.20
C SER A 21 8.67 -12.56 -9.50
N LEU A 22 7.69 -13.15 -10.19
CA LEU A 22 6.88 -14.26 -9.71
C LEU A 22 7.21 -15.54 -10.50
N PRO A 23 7.23 -16.72 -9.85
CA PRO A 23 7.50 -17.96 -10.54
C PRO A 23 6.39 -18.29 -11.54
N SER A 24 6.78 -18.70 -12.74
CA SER A 24 5.85 -18.99 -13.86
C SER A 24 5.43 -20.47 -13.96
N TYR A 25 6.22 -21.44 -13.45
CA TYR A 25 5.91 -22.88 -13.43
C TYR A 25 7.01 -23.71 -12.71
N PRO A 26 6.77 -25.00 -12.36
CA PRO A 26 6.02 -25.48 -11.21
C PRO A 26 6.90 -25.52 -9.94
N TRP A 27 6.81 -24.50 -9.09
CA TRP A 27 7.14 -24.60 -7.66
C TRP A 27 6.21 -23.65 -6.93
N VAL A 28 5.47 -24.20 -5.98
CA VAL A 28 4.38 -23.54 -5.28
C VAL A 28 4.94 -22.35 -4.48
N TRP A 29 4.62 -21.11 -4.86
CA TRP A 29 5.05 -19.92 -4.11
C TRP A 29 4.18 -19.77 -2.87
N TYR A 30 4.71 -20.16 -1.70
CA TYR A 30 3.97 -20.16 -0.44
C TYR A 30 2.58 -20.81 -0.52
N GLY A 31 2.47 -22.00 -1.11
CA GLY A 31 1.20 -22.72 -1.17
C GLY A 31 0.27 -22.36 -2.34
N THR A 32 0.69 -21.56 -3.33
CA THR A 32 -0.10 -21.27 -4.55
C THR A 32 0.69 -21.38 -5.87
N LEU A 33 -0.02 -21.58 -6.97
CA LEU A 33 0.51 -21.57 -8.34
C LEU A 33 0.50 -20.16 -8.94
N GLY A 34 1.32 -19.97 -9.98
CA GLY A 34 1.26 -18.82 -10.88
C GLY A 34 -0.12 -18.67 -11.54
N GLY A 35 -0.44 -17.46 -11.99
CA GLY A 35 -1.61 -17.19 -12.82
C GLY A 35 -1.43 -17.49 -14.30
N SER A 36 -2.53 -17.31 -15.03
CA SER A 36 -2.60 -17.31 -16.49
C SER A 36 -3.49 -16.16 -16.95
N PRO A 37 -3.19 -15.46 -18.06
CA PRO A 37 -2.05 -15.65 -18.97
C PRO A 37 -0.71 -15.12 -18.42
N SER A 38 -0.72 -14.41 -17.30
CA SER A 38 0.47 -13.95 -16.57
C SER A 38 0.52 -14.59 -15.20
N ALA A 39 1.73 -14.82 -14.67
CA ALA A 39 1.93 -15.26 -13.29
C ALA A 39 1.18 -14.34 -12.30
N HIS A 40 1.12 -13.04 -12.57
CA HIS A 40 0.43 -12.05 -11.75
C HIS A 40 -1.09 -12.16 -11.77
N SER A 41 -1.68 -12.90 -12.70
CA SER A 41 -3.13 -13.04 -12.86
C SER A 41 -3.75 -14.07 -11.90
N ASN A 42 -3.18 -14.40 -10.74
CA ASN A 42 -3.81 -15.31 -9.78
C ASN A 42 -4.20 -14.62 -8.47
N CYS A 43 -5.49 -14.66 -8.13
CA CYS A 43 -6.04 -14.08 -6.91
C CYS A 43 -5.36 -14.58 -5.64
N THR A 44 -5.10 -15.89 -5.53
CA THR A 44 -4.48 -16.49 -4.34
C THR A 44 -2.99 -16.16 -4.28
N LEU A 45 -2.31 -16.05 -5.43
CA LEU A 45 -0.92 -15.59 -5.50
C LEU A 45 -0.76 -14.16 -5.05
N PHE A 46 -1.59 -13.25 -5.56
CA PHE A 46 -1.58 -11.85 -5.11
C PHE A 46 -1.82 -11.76 -3.60
N SER A 47 -2.83 -12.49 -3.10
CA SER A 47 -3.16 -12.48 -1.67
C SER A 47 -2.02 -13.01 -0.81
N GLN A 48 -1.37 -14.12 -1.20
CA GLN A 48 -0.19 -14.62 -0.52
C GLN A 48 1.00 -13.65 -0.62
N TRP A 49 1.13 -12.95 -1.75
CA TRP A 49 2.19 -11.97 -1.93
C TRP A 49 2.02 -10.79 -1.00
N PHE A 50 0.79 -10.30 -0.86
CA PHE A 50 0.49 -9.25 0.08
C PHE A 50 0.78 -9.71 1.51
N LEU A 51 0.24 -10.86 1.93
CA LEU A 51 0.43 -11.39 3.28
C LEU A 51 1.91 -11.56 3.59
N LYS A 52 2.70 -12.12 2.66
CA LYS A 52 4.14 -12.34 2.86
C LYS A 52 4.93 -11.04 3.05
N ASN A 53 4.63 -10.02 2.25
CA ASN A 53 5.44 -8.80 2.20
C ASN A 53 4.97 -7.72 3.17
N TYR A 54 3.69 -7.76 3.58
CA TYR A 54 3.06 -6.67 4.31
C TYR A 54 2.46 -7.06 5.66
N THR A 55 2.64 -8.30 6.10
CA THR A 55 2.40 -8.69 7.50
C THR A 55 3.71 -9.05 8.19
N ASN A 56 3.74 -8.92 9.52
CA ASN A 56 4.92 -9.25 10.32
C ASN A 56 5.12 -10.77 10.48
N ASP A 57 6.29 -11.16 10.97
CA ASP A 57 6.70 -12.57 11.09
C ASP A 57 5.83 -13.42 12.05
N SER A 58 4.92 -12.80 12.81
CA SER A 58 3.98 -13.55 13.66
C SER A 58 2.82 -14.16 12.88
N VAL A 59 2.63 -13.73 11.62
CA VAL A 59 1.62 -14.24 10.68
C VAL A 59 2.19 -15.42 9.90
N ARG A 60 1.43 -16.52 9.88
CA ARG A 60 1.71 -17.71 9.10
C ARG A 60 0.88 -17.72 7.83
N LEU A 61 1.52 -17.96 6.70
CA LEU A 61 0.83 -18.17 5.43
C LEU A 61 0.19 -19.56 5.41
N ALA A 62 -0.99 -19.68 4.83
CA ALA A 62 -1.62 -20.98 4.62
C ALA A 62 -0.91 -21.73 3.49
N MET A 63 -0.42 -22.94 3.74
CA MET A 63 0.28 -23.76 2.76
C MET A 63 -0.27 -25.20 2.77
N PRO A 64 -1.04 -25.63 1.75
CA PRO A 64 -1.46 -24.87 0.57
C PRO A 64 -2.49 -23.77 0.90
N SER A 65 -2.50 -22.74 0.05
CA SER A 65 -3.38 -21.57 0.18
C SER A 65 -4.85 -21.87 -0.16
N GLY A 66 -5.09 -22.88 -0.99
CA GLY A 66 -6.43 -23.26 -1.46
C GLY A 66 -6.93 -22.41 -2.62
N ASN A 67 -8.22 -22.52 -2.91
CA ASN A 67 -8.93 -21.66 -3.85
C ASN A 67 -9.31 -20.32 -3.20
N GLY A 68 -9.74 -19.36 -4.02
CA GLY A 68 -10.07 -18.00 -3.55
C GLY A 68 -11.10 -17.98 -2.43
N TYR A 69 -12.15 -18.80 -2.51
CA TYR A 69 -13.18 -18.86 -1.46
C TYR A 69 -12.67 -19.43 -0.12
N GLU A 70 -11.58 -20.20 -0.12
CA GLU A 70 -11.05 -20.88 1.07
C GLU A 70 -9.99 -20.06 1.82
N MET A 71 -9.44 -19.03 1.18
CA MET A 71 -8.26 -18.29 1.66
C MET A 71 -8.43 -17.76 3.08
N VAL A 72 -9.57 -17.13 3.39
CA VAL A 72 -9.86 -16.63 4.75
C VAL A 72 -9.84 -17.75 5.78
N ASP A 73 -10.49 -18.88 5.51
CA ASP A 73 -10.58 -20.01 6.45
C ASP A 73 -9.24 -20.70 6.64
N LYS A 74 -8.52 -20.95 5.55
CA LYS A 74 -7.19 -21.54 5.59
C LYS A 74 -6.19 -20.64 6.29
N PHE A 75 -6.28 -19.32 6.09
CA PHE A 75 -5.44 -18.35 6.79
C PHE A 75 -5.70 -18.36 8.31
N ILE A 76 -6.96 -18.36 8.75
CA ILE A 76 -7.31 -18.46 10.17
C ILE A 76 -6.76 -19.75 10.77
N ALA A 77 -6.95 -20.88 10.09
CA ALA A 77 -6.47 -22.19 10.54
C ALA A 77 -4.95 -22.24 10.67
N ALA A 78 -4.20 -21.71 9.69
CA ALA A 78 -2.74 -21.65 9.71
C ALA A 78 -2.19 -20.82 10.88
N ASN A 79 -2.98 -19.87 11.39
CA ASN A 79 -2.63 -18.98 12.48
C ASN A 79 -3.20 -19.40 13.84
N GLY A 80 -3.76 -20.61 13.97
CA GLY A 80 -4.16 -21.19 15.25
C GLY A 80 -5.21 -20.36 16.01
N GLY A 81 -6.14 -19.73 15.31
CA GLY A 81 -7.22 -18.94 15.93
C GLY A 81 -6.85 -17.52 16.37
N LYS A 82 -5.64 -17.03 16.05
CA LYS A 82 -5.26 -15.62 16.27
C LYS A 82 -6.17 -14.61 15.55
N PHE A 83 -6.82 -15.05 14.48
CA PHE A 83 -7.70 -14.24 13.65
C PHE A 83 -9.13 -14.75 13.74
N SER A 84 -10.08 -13.83 13.61
CA SER A 84 -11.51 -14.13 13.56
C SER A 84 -12.09 -13.74 12.21
N LYS A 85 -13.00 -14.57 11.70
CA LYS A 85 -13.76 -14.27 10.49
C LYS A 85 -14.72 -13.11 10.75
N SER A 86 -14.79 -12.17 9.82
CA SER A 86 -15.69 -11.03 9.83
C SER A 86 -16.59 -11.05 8.59
N GLY A 87 -17.80 -10.50 8.73
CA GLY A 87 -18.72 -10.25 7.62
C GLY A 87 -18.64 -8.83 7.06
N THR A 88 -17.85 -7.94 7.68
CA THR A 88 -17.73 -6.53 7.29
C THR A 88 -16.33 -6.22 6.78
N PRO A 89 -16.21 -5.51 5.64
CA PRO A 89 -14.90 -5.09 5.13
C PRO A 89 -14.28 -4.05 6.05
N GLN A 90 -12.97 -4.15 6.23
CA GLN A 90 -12.13 -3.13 6.86
C GLN A 90 -10.90 -2.93 6.00
N ALA A 91 -10.33 -1.72 6.00
CA ALA A 91 -9.05 -1.49 5.33
C ALA A 91 -8.00 -2.51 5.81
N PHE A 92 -7.20 -2.99 4.87
CA PHE A 92 -6.21 -4.06 5.05
C PHE A 92 -6.80 -5.38 5.56
N SER A 93 -7.92 -5.80 4.97
CA SER A 93 -8.46 -7.15 5.23
C SER A 93 -8.17 -8.09 4.06
N LEU A 94 -7.75 -9.31 4.38
CA LEU A 94 -7.88 -10.44 3.44
C LEU A 94 -9.37 -10.73 3.27
N PHE A 95 -9.83 -10.94 2.04
CA PHE A 95 -11.21 -11.33 1.79
C PHE A 95 -11.32 -12.56 0.89
N SER A 96 -12.38 -13.34 1.10
CA SER A 96 -12.78 -14.45 0.25
C SER A 96 -14.23 -14.25 -0.19
N ILE A 97 -14.48 -14.45 -1.49
CA ILE A 97 -15.81 -14.45 -2.11
C ILE A 97 -16.21 -15.90 -2.36
N SER A 98 -17.45 -16.24 -2.00
CA SER A 98 -18.02 -17.57 -2.19
C SER A 98 -17.92 -18.08 -3.65
N PRO A 99 -17.90 -19.40 -3.87
CA PRO A 99 -17.97 -19.96 -5.21
C PRO A 99 -19.33 -19.67 -5.88
N ASN A 100 -19.37 -19.68 -7.21
CA ASN A 100 -20.58 -19.53 -8.03
C ASN A 100 -21.43 -18.30 -7.64
N ASN A 101 -20.76 -17.18 -7.32
CA ASN A 101 -21.39 -15.99 -6.79
C ASN A 101 -21.82 -15.05 -7.92
N GLY A 102 -23.13 -14.92 -8.13
CA GLY A 102 -23.69 -14.05 -9.18
C GLY A 102 -23.42 -12.54 -8.99
N ASN A 103 -23.21 -12.07 -7.76
CA ASN A 103 -22.92 -10.64 -7.51
C ASN A 103 -21.53 -10.24 -8.03
N TYR A 104 -20.60 -11.20 -8.08
CA TYR A 104 -19.19 -10.96 -8.38
C TYR A 104 -18.65 -11.81 -9.53
N VAL A 105 -19.52 -12.60 -10.16
CA VAL A 105 -19.23 -13.48 -11.30
C VAL A 105 -18.05 -14.41 -10.99
N THR A 106 -18.10 -15.08 -9.84
CA THR A 106 -17.11 -16.09 -9.48
C THR A 106 -17.55 -17.47 -9.96
N TYR A 107 -16.59 -18.33 -10.31
CA TYR A 107 -16.80 -19.75 -10.62
C TYR A 107 -16.59 -20.61 -9.36
N GLU A 108 -16.37 -21.92 -9.53
CA GLU A 108 -16.16 -22.88 -8.43
C GLU A 108 -14.97 -22.55 -7.52
N ALA A 109 -13.94 -21.85 -8.03
CA ALA A 109 -12.81 -21.42 -7.24
C ALA A 109 -13.11 -20.22 -6.31
N GLY A 110 -14.27 -19.58 -6.46
CA GLY A 110 -14.57 -18.30 -5.82
C GLY A 110 -13.58 -17.21 -6.23
N HIS A 111 -13.31 -16.27 -5.31
CA HIS A 111 -12.31 -15.22 -5.53
C HIS A 111 -11.73 -14.74 -4.20
N THR A 112 -10.55 -14.12 -4.23
CA THR A 112 -9.89 -13.54 -3.05
C THR A 112 -9.13 -12.29 -3.43
N GLY A 113 -8.86 -11.45 -2.46
CA GLY A 113 -7.98 -10.30 -2.62
C GLY A 113 -7.76 -9.60 -1.29
N ILE A 114 -7.31 -8.35 -1.38
CA ILE A 114 -7.08 -7.51 -0.21
C ILE A 114 -7.96 -6.26 -0.33
N VAL A 115 -8.71 -5.96 0.73
CA VAL A 115 -9.28 -4.62 0.91
C VAL A 115 -8.13 -3.69 1.22
N LEU A 116 -7.72 -2.84 0.28
CA LEU A 116 -6.58 -1.94 0.43
C LEU A 116 -6.98 -0.63 1.14
N GLY A 117 -8.24 -0.22 1.02
CA GLY A 117 -8.76 0.97 1.69
C GLY A 117 -10.28 1.05 1.66
N ILE A 118 -10.80 1.99 2.43
CA ILE A 118 -12.21 2.39 2.44
C ILE A 118 -12.26 3.91 2.34
N ASP A 119 -13.04 4.44 1.40
CA ASP A 119 -13.27 5.86 1.23
C ASP A 119 -14.78 6.14 1.22
N GLY A 120 -15.29 6.63 2.35
CA GLY A 120 -16.74 6.80 2.56
C GLY A 120 -17.48 5.48 2.38
N ASN A 121 -18.36 5.43 1.38
CA ASN A 121 -19.14 4.23 1.03
C ASN A 121 -18.47 3.33 -0.02
N THR A 122 -17.19 3.56 -0.31
CA THR A 122 -16.44 2.81 -1.33
C THR A 122 -15.37 1.95 -0.69
N VAL A 123 -15.38 0.66 -0.99
CA VAL A 123 -14.29 -0.28 -0.69
C VAL A 123 -13.33 -0.29 -1.87
N ILE A 124 -12.03 -0.14 -1.61
CA ILE A 124 -10.97 -0.24 -2.61
C ILE A 124 -10.26 -1.58 -2.42
N THR A 125 -10.19 -2.39 -3.47
CA THR A 125 -9.59 -3.72 -3.44
C THR A 125 -8.44 -3.84 -4.42
N GLY A 126 -7.39 -4.56 -4.02
CA GLY A 126 -6.39 -5.12 -4.92
C GLY A 126 -6.77 -6.54 -5.28
N GLU A 127 -6.84 -6.84 -6.58
CA GLU A 127 -7.32 -8.13 -7.07
C GLU A 127 -6.48 -8.59 -8.28
N ALA A 128 -6.41 -9.91 -8.45
CA ALA A 128 -5.82 -10.55 -9.62
C ALA A 128 -6.74 -11.66 -10.11
N ASN A 129 -6.99 -11.74 -11.42
CA ASN A 129 -8.07 -12.55 -12.00
C ASN A 129 -7.51 -13.61 -12.94
N TYR A 130 -7.66 -14.88 -12.55
CA TYR A 130 -7.17 -16.00 -13.35
C TYR A 130 -7.94 -16.09 -14.66
N GLY A 131 -7.22 -16.26 -15.77
CA GLY A 131 -7.77 -16.29 -17.12
C GLY A 131 -7.95 -14.92 -17.76
N ALA A 132 -7.73 -13.82 -17.03
CA ALA A 132 -7.84 -12.46 -17.56
C ALA A 132 -6.45 -11.87 -17.87
N PRO A 133 -6.19 -11.34 -19.07
CA PRO A 133 -4.97 -10.59 -19.38
C PRO A 133 -4.91 -9.27 -18.60
N TYR A 134 -3.69 -8.73 -18.44
CA TYR A 134 -3.50 -7.40 -17.87
C TYR A 134 -3.76 -6.31 -18.91
N GLY A 135 -4.66 -5.37 -18.60
CA GLY A 135 -4.97 -4.20 -19.44
C GLY A 135 -4.78 -2.86 -18.73
N GLY A 136 -4.14 -2.85 -17.55
CA GLY A 136 -4.02 -1.66 -16.69
C GLY A 136 -4.75 -1.81 -15.35
N LEU A 137 -4.34 -1.05 -14.34
CA LEU A 137 -4.87 -1.15 -12.98
C LEU A 137 -6.30 -0.62 -12.79
N ASP A 138 -6.89 0.03 -13.81
CA ASP A 138 -8.31 0.41 -13.85
C ASP A 138 -9.10 -0.36 -14.93
N ALA A 139 -8.48 -1.37 -15.54
CA ALA A 139 -9.09 -2.09 -16.65
C ALA A 139 -10.32 -2.87 -16.22
N ARG A 140 -11.28 -2.98 -17.15
CA ARG A 140 -12.48 -3.79 -16.98
C ARG A 140 -12.27 -5.18 -17.57
N TYR A 141 -13.13 -6.12 -17.16
CA TYR A 141 -13.23 -7.42 -17.83
C TYR A 141 -13.40 -7.25 -19.35
N PRO A 142 -12.70 -8.05 -20.18
CA PRO A 142 -11.86 -9.20 -19.81
C PRO A 142 -10.40 -8.88 -19.48
N ASN A 143 -9.96 -7.62 -19.52
CA ASN A 143 -8.55 -7.24 -19.38
C ASN A 143 -8.16 -6.84 -17.94
N ASN A 144 -8.81 -7.41 -16.94
CA ASN A 144 -8.63 -7.09 -15.53
C ASN A 144 -7.78 -8.12 -14.78
N GLY A 145 -6.79 -8.73 -15.43
CA GLY A 145 -5.90 -9.74 -14.85
C GLY A 145 -5.20 -9.33 -13.54
N THR A 146 -4.90 -8.04 -13.40
CA THR A 146 -4.44 -7.42 -12.15
C THR A 146 -5.01 -6.02 -12.10
N VAL A 147 -5.72 -5.67 -11.03
CA VAL A 147 -6.59 -4.49 -11.01
C VAL A 147 -6.76 -3.93 -9.60
N VAL A 148 -6.96 -2.61 -9.53
CA VAL A 148 -7.53 -1.93 -8.36
C VAL A 148 -9.01 -1.68 -8.62
N MET A 149 -9.87 -2.39 -7.91
CA MET A 149 -11.32 -2.26 -8.07
C MET A 149 -11.92 -1.41 -6.95
N THR A 150 -13.08 -0.84 -7.24
CA THR A 150 -13.91 -0.15 -6.25
C THR A 150 -15.26 -0.84 -6.17
N ARG A 151 -15.75 -1.08 -4.95
CA ARG A 151 -17.00 -1.78 -4.67
C ARG A 151 -17.81 -0.96 -3.66
N SER A 152 -19.13 -1.08 -3.68
CA SER A 152 -19.96 -0.41 -2.67
C SER A 152 -19.81 -1.09 -1.32
N LEU A 153 -19.59 -0.33 -0.26
CA LEU A 153 -19.54 -0.81 1.13
C LEU A 153 -20.84 -1.51 1.54
N SER A 154 -21.98 -1.03 1.02
CA SER A 154 -23.30 -1.59 1.32
C SER A 154 -23.51 -2.99 0.77
N THR A 155 -22.77 -3.38 -0.28
CA THR A 155 -22.92 -4.69 -0.92
C THR A 155 -21.71 -5.57 -0.75
N PHE A 156 -20.50 -5.04 -0.58
CA PHE A 156 -19.29 -5.85 -0.40
C PHE A 156 -19.12 -6.34 1.05
N ASN A 157 -19.96 -7.28 1.46
CA ASN A 157 -20.03 -7.80 2.82
C ASN A 157 -20.61 -9.24 2.84
N SER A 158 -20.86 -9.80 4.02
CA SER A 158 -21.37 -11.17 4.15
C SER A 158 -22.73 -11.40 3.52
N SER A 159 -23.58 -10.37 3.37
CA SER A 159 -24.90 -10.54 2.72
C SER A 159 -24.80 -10.92 1.23
N THR A 160 -23.66 -10.66 0.60
CA THR A 160 -23.37 -11.03 -0.80
C THR A 160 -22.29 -12.11 -0.89
N GLY A 161 -22.01 -12.84 0.20
CA GLY A 161 -21.09 -13.97 0.21
C GLY A 161 -19.60 -13.60 0.30
N VAL A 162 -19.27 -12.44 0.86
CA VAL A 162 -17.88 -12.03 1.14
C VAL A 162 -17.55 -12.21 2.62
N THR A 163 -16.41 -12.82 2.91
CA THR A 163 -15.87 -12.99 4.26
C THR A 163 -14.50 -12.34 4.37
N PHE A 164 -14.13 -11.90 5.57
CA PHE A 164 -12.93 -11.08 5.80
C PHE A 164 -12.14 -11.57 7.00
N VAL A 165 -10.85 -11.25 7.00
CA VAL A 165 -9.97 -11.24 8.19
C VAL A 165 -9.22 -9.91 8.23
N ASN A 166 -9.31 -9.22 9.35
CA ASN A 166 -8.62 -7.95 9.59
C ASN A 166 -7.14 -8.20 9.92
N LEU A 167 -6.24 -7.50 9.21
CA LEU A 167 -4.79 -7.63 9.37
C LEU A 167 -4.13 -6.43 10.09
N ASN A 168 -4.86 -5.37 10.45
CA ASN A 168 -4.32 -4.07 10.89
C ASN A 168 -3.27 -4.18 12.01
N ASN A 169 -3.50 -5.05 13.00
CA ASN A 169 -2.56 -5.25 14.12
C ASN A 169 -1.26 -5.95 13.71
N TYR A 170 -1.23 -6.56 12.53
CA TYR A 170 -0.15 -7.40 12.04
C TYR A 170 0.56 -6.82 10.82
N LEU A 171 0.13 -5.66 10.33
CA LEU A 171 0.79 -5.01 9.19
C LEU A 171 2.20 -4.55 9.56
N VAL A 172 3.07 -4.54 8.55
CA VAL A 172 4.36 -3.83 8.62
C VAL A 172 4.14 -2.32 8.66
N ASP A 173 5.11 -1.58 9.22
CA ASP A 173 4.99 -0.13 9.42
C ASP A 173 4.84 0.66 8.12
N GLU A 174 5.31 0.13 6.99
CA GLU A 174 5.13 0.71 5.66
C GLU A 174 3.65 0.98 5.33
N LEU A 175 2.74 0.09 5.76
CA LEU A 175 1.29 0.26 5.53
C LEU A 175 0.57 0.99 6.65
N LYS A 176 1.10 0.94 7.89
CA LYS A 176 0.49 1.62 9.04
C LYS A 176 0.61 3.15 8.98
N ASN A 177 1.59 3.67 8.23
CA ASN A 177 1.79 5.12 8.08
C ASN A 177 0.94 5.74 6.95
N THR A 178 -0.19 5.13 6.59
CA THR A 178 -1.03 5.58 5.46
C THR A 178 -2.06 6.65 5.85
N ASP A 179 -2.36 6.79 7.15
CA ASP A 179 -3.16 7.89 7.72
C ASP A 179 -2.33 9.14 8.06
N ASN A 180 -1.02 9.11 7.80
CA ASN A 180 -0.10 10.24 7.98
C ASN A 180 0.53 10.66 6.66
N ASP A 181 -0.30 10.90 5.64
CA ASP A 181 0.13 11.59 4.41
C ASP A 181 0.51 13.05 4.61
N ASN A 182 0.70 13.49 5.86
CA ASN A 182 1.41 14.71 6.19
C ASN A 182 2.80 14.48 6.81
N LYS A 183 3.21 13.25 7.16
CA LYS A 183 4.52 12.99 7.79
C LYS A 183 4.99 11.54 7.62
N LYS A 184 5.70 11.22 6.53
CA LYS A 184 6.92 10.39 6.56
C LYS A 184 7.58 10.31 5.17
N GLY A 185 8.75 10.93 5.04
CA GLY A 185 9.75 10.49 4.06
C GLY A 185 10.38 11.56 3.18
N GLU A 186 9.87 12.79 3.14
CA GLU A 186 10.71 13.90 2.70
C GLU A 186 11.54 14.34 3.91
N LYS A 187 12.86 14.25 3.79
CA LYS A 187 13.76 15.12 4.54
C LYS A 187 13.17 16.53 4.43
N LYS A 188 12.51 17.01 5.49
CA LYS A 188 11.84 18.32 5.47
C LYS A 188 12.93 19.36 5.37
N MET A 189 13.20 19.78 4.14
CA MET A 189 14.08 20.90 3.91
C MET A 189 13.41 22.14 4.46
N TYR A 190 14.16 22.94 5.20
CA TYR A 190 13.73 24.25 5.64
C TYR A 190 14.86 25.25 5.41
N LEU A 191 14.48 26.52 5.39
CA LEU A 191 15.41 27.62 5.25
C LEU A 191 15.77 28.16 6.62
N ILE A 192 17.01 28.62 6.79
CA ILE A 192 17.43 29.41 7.95
C ILE A 192 17.93 30.75 7.43
N GLN A 193 17.35 31.84 7.91
CA GLN A 193 17.86 33.20 7.71
C GLN A 193 18.66 33.61 8.94
N THR A 194 19.90 34.03 8.73
CA THR A 194 20.69 34.62 9.82
C THR A 194 20.20 36.02 10.13
N LYS A 195 19.90 36.28 11.41
CA LYS A 195 19.39 37.57 11.89
C LYS A 195 20.45 38.67 11.81
N ASP A 196 21.71 38.32 12.03
CA ASP A 196 22.87 39.21 12.15
C ASP A 196 23.58 39.47 10.82
N THR A 197 23.72 38.45 9.97
CA THR A 197 24.42 38.58 8.67
C THR A 197 23.48 38.61 7.47
N GLY A 198 22.23 38.19 7.62
CA GLY A 198 21.23 38.19 6.53
C GLY A 198 21.43 37.09 5.48
N HIS A 199 22.37 36.16 5.70
CA HIS A 199 22.57 34.98 4.87
C HIS A 199 21.42 33.98 4.98
N PHE A 200 21.19 33.25 3.89
CA PHE A 200 20.18 32.20 3.82
C PHE A 200 20.82 30.83 3.62
N PHE A 201 20.35 29.85 4.37
CA PHE A 201 20.79 28.46 4.26
C PHE A 201 19.59 27.56 3.97
N VAL A 202 19.84 26.42 3.32
CA VAL A 202 18.88 25.31 3.24
C VAL A 202 19.46 24.11 3.98
N THR A 203 18.63 23.45 4.78
CA THR A 203 19.03 22.28 5.56
C THR A 203 17.93 21.24 5.60
N ASP A 204 18.31 19.96 5.66
CA ASP A 204 17.41 18.83 5.91
C ASP A 204 17.42 18.35 7.37
N GLY A 205 18.07 19.11 8.26
CA GLY A 205 18.30 18.76 9.66
C GLY A 205 19.57 17.93 9.90
N VAL A 206 20.29 17.52 8.85
CA VAL A 206 21.55 16.78 8.94
C VAL A 206 22.66 17.47 8.14
N THR A 207 22.32 18.02 6.98
CA THR A 207 23.21 18.73 6.07
C THR A 207 22.72 20.14 5.86
N ILE A 208 23.65 21.09 5.75
CA ILE A 208 23.35 22.51 5.50
C ILE A 208 24.14 23.04 4.31
N ARG A 209 23.55 23.98 3.58
CA ARG A 209 24.22 24.68 2.48
C ARG A 209 23.84 26.15 2.43
N HIS A 210 24.83 27.02 2.22
CA HIS A 210 24.63 28.44 1.96
C HIS A 210 23.98 28.69 0.57
N ILE A 211 22.92 29.49 0.55
CA ILE A 211 22.23 29.95 -0.67
C ILE A 211 22.82 31.30 -1.09
N ARG A 212 23.61 31.29 -2.16
CA ARG A 212 24.36 32.46 -2.63
C ARG A 212 23.60 33.38 -3.60
N THR A 213 22.45 32.95 -4.11
CA THR A 213 21.74 33.69 -5.18
C THR A 213 20.26 33.86 -4.89
N THR A 214 19.74 35.04 -5.21
CA THR A 214 18.31 35.37 -5.07
C THR A 214 17.41 34.48 -5.92
N ARG A 215 17.89 34.01 -7.08
CA ARG A 215 17.17 33.06 -7.94
C ARG A 215 16.91 31.72 -7.24
N ILE A 216 17.92 31.17 -6.56
CA ILE A 216 17.78 29.89 -5.84
C ILE A 216 16.98 30.09 -4.57
N LEU A 217 17.18 31.20 -3.86
CA LEU A 217 16.36 31.56 -2.70
C LEU A 217 14.87 31.64 -3.06
N GLY A 218 14.54 32.38 -4.13
CA GLY A 218 13.17 32.53 -4.62
C GLY A 218 12.55 31.20 -5.05
N PHE A 219 13.32 30.30 -5.66
CA PHE A 219 12.85 28.95 -5.94
C PHE A 219 12.47 28.18 -4.67
N TYR A 220 13.30 28.21 -3.62
CA TYR A 220 12.98 27.54 -2.36
C TYR A 220 11.77 28.17 -1.64
N GLN A 221 11.68 29.50 -1.63
CA GLN A 221 10.60 30.21 -0.93
C GLN A 221 9.26 30.15 -1.67
N HIS A 222 9.26 30.33 -2.99
CA HIS A 222 8.04 30.52 -3.75
C HIS A 222 7.61 29.27 -4.53
N ASN A 223 8.56 28.55 -5.13
CA ASN A 223 8.23 27.36 -5.91
C ASN A 223 8.09 26.13 -5.02
N LEU A 224 8.96 25.98 -4.02
CA LEU A 224 8.91 24.86 -3.07
C LEU A 224 8.18 25.20 -1.76
N GLY A 225 7.94 26.47 -1.46
CA GLY A 225 7.17 26.88 -0.28
C GLY A 225 7.82 26.45 1.04
N LEU A 226 9.16 26.39 1.10
CA LEU A 226 9.84 25.90 2.29
C LEU A 226 9.66 26.86 3.48
N PRO A 227 9.40 26.33 4.70
CA PRO A 227 9.36 27.16 5.90
C PRO A 227 10.73 27.80 6.15
N THR A 228 10.74 29.01 6.68
CA THR A 228 11.97 29.75 7.02
C THR A 228 12.01 29.99 8.52
N ASP A 229 13.13 29.63 9.14
CA ASP A 229 13.46 29.94 10.53
C ASP A 229 14.51 31.06 10.59
N VAL A 230 14.71 31.66 11.77
CA VAL A 230 15.64 32.77 12.01
C VAL A 230 16.58 32.44 13.17
N MET A 231 17.88 32.43 12.91
CA MET A 231 18.94 32.12 13.89
C MET A 231 20.10 33.12 13.79
N LEU A 232 21.06 33.12 14.71
CA LEU A 232 22.35 33.83 14.58
C LEU A 232 23.36 32.98 13.80
N GLN A 233 24.31 33.59 13.09
CA GLN A 233 25.38 32.84 12.41
C GLN A 233 26.17 31.95 13.39
N GLY A 234 26.41 32.42 14.62
CA GLY A 234 27.08 31.63 15.65
C GLY A 234 26.34 30.35 16.02
N GLU A 235 25.00 30.38 16.06
CA GLU A 235 24.17 29.20 16.35
C GLU A 235 24.24 28.18 15.20
N ILE A 236 24.30 28.67 13.95
CA ILE A 236 24.47 27.79 12.77
C ILE A 236 25.84 27.10 12.81
N ASP A 237 26.91 27.85 13.12
CA ASP A 237 28.26 27.32 13.16
C ASP A 237 28.44 26.28 14.30
N GLU A 238 27.74 26.46 15.42
CA GLU A 238 27.71 25.49 16.53
C GLU A 238 26.98 24.20 16.15
N GLU A 239 25.83 24.30 15.49
CA GLU A 239 24.99 23.15 15.14
C GLU A 239 25.52 22.34 13.94
N PHE A 240 26.06 23.02 12.93
CA PHE A 240 26.42 22.40 11.66
C PHE A 240 27.91 22.51 11.30
N GLY A 241 28.71 23.17 12.14
CA GLY A 241 30.08 23.54 11.82
C GLY A 241 30.15 24.74 10.88
N LYS A 242 31.37 25.24 10.63
CA LYS A 242 31.60 26.39 9.74
C LYS A 242 31.18 26.05 8.31
N VAL A 243 30.08 26.64 7.86
CA VAL A 243 29.56 26.43 6.51
C VAL A 243 30.35 27.28 5.51
N PRO A 244 30.85 26.71 4.40
CA PRO A 244 31.54 27.48 3.37
C PRO A 244 30.61 28.54 2.76
N MET A 245 31.00 29.81 2.94
CA MET A 245 30.28 30.98 2.43
C MET A 245 30.43 31.11 0.92
#